data_AF-A0ABD2Q327-F1
#
_entry.id   AF-A0ABD2Q327-F1
#
_cell.length_a   1.000
_cell.length_b   1.000
_cell.length_c   1.000
_cell.angle_alpha   90.00
_cell.angle_beta   90.00
_cell.angle_gamma   90.00
#
_symmetry.space_group_name_H-M   'P 1'
#
loop_
_entity.id
_entity.type
_entity.pdbx_description
1 polymer ?
#
loop_
_entity_poly.entity_id
_entity_poly.type
_entity_poly.pdbx_seq_one_letter_code
_entity_poly.pdbx_strand_id
1 'polypeptide(L)'
;MPILNLNGIQIDFPYESYECQQEYMRYLILAMEQSRNALLESPTGTGKTLCLICASLAWIQAQKNKFTHISESNSFLVASNIPRIIFASRTHSQLLQAVQALKKTSYRQ
;
A
#
# COMPACT_ATOMS: atom_id res chain seq x y z
N MET A 1 8.43 0.98 -13.81
CA MET A 1 7.15 0.60 -13.18
C MET A 1 6.15 1.69 -13.54
N PRO A 2 4.99 1.39 -14.16
CA PRO A 2 3.96 2.40 -14.39
C PRO A 2 3.49 3.01 -13.06
N ILE A 3 3.22 4.31 -13.09
CA ILE A 3 2.70 5.08 -11.96
C ILE A 3 1.18 5.17 -12.13
N LEU A 4 0.44 4.73 -11.12
CA LEU A 4 -1.01 4.82 -11.04
C LEU A 4 -1.39 5.92 -10.06
N ASN A 5 -2.22 6.85 -10.47
CA ASN A 5 -2.74 7.89 -9.59
C ASN A 5 -4.15 7.50 -9.12
N LEU A 6 -4.26 7.04 -7.86
CA LEU A 6 -5.54 6.63 -7.27
C LEU A 6 -5.79 7.44 -5.99
N ASN A 7 -6.92 8.14 -5.90
CA ASN A 7 -7.29 9.01 -4.77
C ASN A 7 -6.19 10.00 -4.37
N GLY A 8 -5.45 10.55 -5.34
CA GLY A 8 -4.34 11.48 -5.06
C GLY A 8 -3.07 10.83 -4.51
N ILE A 9 -3.00 9.50 -4.46
CA ILE A 9 -1.80 8.73 -4.11
C ILE A 9 -1.16 8.19 -5.39
N GLN A 10 0.15 8.42 -5.53
CA GLN A 10 0.95 7.85 -6.60
C GLN A 10 1.41 6.45 -6.20
N ILE A 11 1.02 5.44 -6.97
CA ILE A 11 1.36 4.04 -6.73
C ILE A 11 2.26 3.57 -7.87
N ASP A 12 3.52 3.30 -7.56
CA ASP A 12 4.37 2.47 -8.40
C ASP A 12 3.83 1.04 -8.42
N PHE A 13 3.42 0.57 -9.60
CA PHE A 13 2.97 -0.80 -9.80
C PHE A 13 3.94 -1.51 -10.75
N PRO A 14 4.36 -2.76 -10.47
CA PRO A 14 5.44 -3.40 -11.25
C PRO A 14 5.05 -3.79 -12.67
N TYR A 15 3.76 -3.82 -13.01
CA TYR A 15 3.23 -4.18 -14.33
C TYR A 15 2.12 -3.22 -14.74
N GLU A 16 1.62 -3.34 -15.97
CA GLU A 16 0.38 -2.66 -16.34
C GLU A 16 -0.80 -3.27 -15.55
N SER A 17 -1.53 -2.43 -14.83
CA SER A 17 -2.59 -2.87 -13.92
C SER A 17 -3.91 -3.13 -14.65
N TYR A 18 -4.63 -4.16 -14.26
CA TYR A 18 -6.01 -4.37 -14.68
C TYR A 18 -6.97 -3.43 -13.96
N GLU A 19 -8.12 -3.14 -14.58
CA GLU A 19 -9.17 -2.30 -13.99
C GLU A 19 -9.63 -2.81 -12.61
N CYS A 20 -9.80 -4.12 -12.46
CA CYS A 20 -10.20 -4.71 -11.18
C CYS A 20 -9.14 -4.53 -10.08
N GLN A 21 -7.85 -4.44 -10.44
CA GLN A 21 -6.77 -4.15 -9.50
C GLN A 21 -6.81 -2.68 -9.08
N GLN A 22 -7.06 -1.77 -10.03
CA GLN A 22 -7.21 -0.34 -9.75
C GLN A 22 -8.39 -0.08 -8.82
N GLU A 23 -9.55 -0.67 -9.08
CA GLU A 23 -10.72 -0.59 -8.20
C GLU A 23 -10.42 -1.12 -6.79
N TYR A 24 -9.77 -2.28 -6.69
CA TYR A 24 -9.38 -2.85 -5.40
C TYR A 24 -8.46 -1.90 -4.61
N MET A 25 -7.43 -1.35 -5.27
CA MET A 25 -6.51 -0.39 -4.66
C MET A 25 -7.18 0.93 -4.29
N ARG A 26 -8.13 1.39 -5.09
CA ARG A 26 -8.92 2.61 -4.85
C ARG A 26 -9.73 2.50 -3.55
N TYR A 27 -10.47 1.40 -3.38
CA TYR A 27 -11.25 1.18 -2.16
C TYR A 27 -10.37 0.93 -0.93
N LEU A 28 -9.23 0.28 -1.10
CA LEU A 28 -8.25 0.11 -0.03
C LEU A 28 -7.71 1.46 0.47
N ILE A 29 -7.29 2.35 -0.45
CA ILE A 29 -6.82 3.70 -0.10
C ILE A 29 -7.93 4.50 0.57
N LEU A 30 -9.13 4.47 0.02
CA LEU A 30 -10.28 5.17 0.59
C LEU A 30 -10.53 4.74 2.05
N ALA A 31 -10.50 3.44 2.34
CA ALA A 31 -10.69 2.93 3.69
C ALA A 31 -9.59 3.38 4.66
N MET A 32 -8.33 3.37 4.21
CA MET A 32 -7.19 3.86 4.99
C MET A 32 -7.30 5.36 5.29
N GLU A 33 -7.68 6.18 4.31
CA GLU A 33 -7.86 7.63 4.49
C GLU A 33 -9.03 7.96 5.43
N GLN A 34 -10.11 7.18 5.36
CA GLN A 34 -11.29 7.37 6.22
C GLN A 34 -11.14 6.74 7.62
N SER A 35 -10.02 6.06 7.91
CA SER A 35 -9.83 5.29 9.15
C SER A 35 -10.96 4.27 9.39
N ARG A 36 -11.37 3.56 8.34
CA ARG A 36 -12.46 2.57 8.37
C ARG A 36 -11.96 1.16 8.04
N ASN A 37 -12.72 0.17 8.51
CA ASN A 37 -12.54 -1.21 8.10
C ASN A 37 -13.13 -1.43 6.69
N ALA A 38 -12.46 -2.26 5.88
CA ALA A 38 -12.96 -2.64 4.56
C ALA A 38 -12.90 -4.15 4.37
N LEU A 39 -13.98 -4.70 3.80
CA LEU A 39 -14.04 -6.07 3.31
C LEU A 39 -13.91 -6.01 1.78
N LEU A 40 -12.75 -6.41 1.25
CA LEU A 40 -12.43 -6.27 -0.16
C LEU A 40 -12.31 -7.64 -0.82
N GLU A 41 -13.20 -7.89 -1.78
CA GLU A 41 -13.13 -9.07 -2.65
C GLU A 41 -12.60 -8.72 -4.04
N SER A 42 -12.06 -9.73 -4.70
CA SER A 42 -11.60 -9.65 -6.09
C SER A 42 -11.46 -11.07 -6.66
N PRO A 43 -11.38 -11.25 -7.99
CA PRO A 43 -11.21 -12.58 -8.57
C PRO A 43 -9.87 -13.21 -8.14
N THR A 44 -9.81 -14.53 -8.05
CA THR A 44 -8.55 -15.25 -7.79
C THR A 44 -7.57 -15.07 -8.96
N GLY A 45 -6.26 -15.18 -8.70
CA GLY A 45 -5.23 -15.05 -9.74
C GLY A 45 -4.92 -13.62 -10.21
N THR A 46 -5.64 -12.60 -9.73
CA THR A 46 -5.46 -11.20 -10.16
C THR A 46 -4.41 -10.42 -9.36
N GLY A 47 -3.54 -11.10 -8.59
CA GLY A 47 -2.46 -10.40 -7.88
C GLY A 47 -2.92 -9.56 -6.68
N LYS A 48 -3.97 -9.98 -5.96
CA LYS A 48 -4.49 -9.32 -4.74
C LYS A 48 -3.41 -8.91 -3.74
N THR A 49 -2.49 -9.83 -3.44
CA THR A 49 -1.39 -9.62 -2.50
C THR A 49 -0.49 -8.48 -2.96
N LEU A 50 -0.23 -8.39 -4.27
CA LEU A 50 0.57 -7.32 -4.84
C LEU A 50 -0.16 -5.98 -4.76
N CYS A 51 -1.47 -5.95 -5.04
CA CYS A 51 -2.30 -4.76 -4.90
C CYS A 51 -2.30 -4.24 -3.45
N LEU A 52 -2.48 -5.13 -2.47
CA LEU A 52 -2.41 -4.81 -1.04
C LEU A 52 -1.05 -4.18 -0.69
N ILE A 53 0.05 -4.82 -1.08
CA ILE A 53 1.40 -4.36 -0.76
C ILE A 53 1.67 -2.98 -1.39
N CYS A 54 1.44 -2.82 -2.70
CA CYS A 54 1.76 -1.59 -3.40
C CYS A 54 0.93 -0.41 -2.89
N ALA A 55 -0.40 -0.57 -2.78
CA ALA A 55 -1.27 0.52 -2.36
C ALA A 55 -1.05 0.93 -0.90
N SER A 56 -0.86 -0.04 0.02
CA SER A 56 -0.59 0.28 1.42
C SER A 56 0.77 0.98 1.60
N LEU A 57 1.82 0.54 0.90
CA LEU A 57 3.14 1.17 0.99
C LEU A 57 3.18 2.57 0.35
N ALA A 58 2.54 2.73 -0.82
CA ALA A 58 2.36 4.03 -1.47
C ALA A 58 1.65 5.02 -0.54
N TRP A 59 0.59 4.57 0.13
CA TRP A 59 -0.14 5.39 1.09
C TRP A 59 0.74 5.79 2.28
N ILE A 60 1.52 4.87 2.88
CA ILE A 60 2.48 5.23 3.94
C ILE A 60 3.49 6.26 3.46
N GLN A 61 4.05 6.10 2.26
CA GLN A 61 5.03 7.05 1.72
C GLN A 61 4.41 8.44 1.54
N ALA A 62 3.15 8.52 1.09
CA ALA A 62 2.42 9.77 1.03
C ALA A 62 2.18 10.38 2.42
N GLN A 63 1.87 9.57 3.44
CA GLN A 63 1.73 10.06 4.82
C GLN A 63 3.07 10.60 5.34
N LYS A 64 4.18 9.87 5.13
CA LYS A 64 5.53 10.33 5.49
C LYS A 64 5.81 11.72 4.90
N ASN A 65 5.55 11.90 3.61
CA ASN A 65 5.76 13.16 2.91
C ASN A 65 4.90 14.30 3.48
N LYS A 66 3.62 14.02 3.82
CA LYS A 66 2.74 15.00 4.48
C LYS A 66 3.30 15.43 5.84
N PHE A 67 3.78 14.50 6.66
CA PHE A 67 4.31 14.83 7.99
C PHE A 67 5.70 15.47 7.96
N THR A 68 6.55 15.16 6.98
CA THR A 68 7.86 15.83 6.82
C THR A 68 7.72 17.32 6.53
N HIS A 69 6.69 17.74 5.78
CA HIS A 69 6.46 19.16 5.51
C HIS A 69 5.90 19.94 6.71
N ILE A 70 5.30 19.27 7.69
CA ILE A 70 4.66 19.92 8.85
C ILE A 70 5.64 20.13 10.01
N SER A 71 6.76 19.40 10.03
CA SER A 71 7.61 19.27 11.23
C SER A 71 9.10 19.28 10.90
N GLU A 72 9.62 20.43 10.45
CA GLU A 72 11.06 20.66 10.32
C GLU A 72 11.77 20.71 11.70
N SER A 73 11.02 20.91 12.78
CA SER A 73 11.55 21.23 14.12
C SER A 73 11.52 20.08 15.13
N ASN A 74 10.92 18.91 14.83
CA ASN A 74 10.98 17.76 15.76
C ASN A 74 10.82 16.39 15.07
N SER A 75 11.94 15.79 14.64
CA SER A 75 11.98 14.52 13.90
C SER A 75 11.39 13.32 14.65
N PHE A 76 11.42 13.34 15.99
CA PHE A 76 10.90 12.25 16.82
C PHE A 76 9.37 12.13 16.75
N LEU A 77 8.66 13.27 16.76
CA LEU A 77 7.19 13.28 16.67
C LEU A 77 6.68 12.83 15.28
N VAL A 78 7.47 13.07 14.24
CA VAL A 78 7.19 12.60 12.87
C VAL A 78 7.21 11.07 12.82
N ALA A 79 8.23 10.45 13.42
CA ALA A 79 8.38 9.00 13.41
C ALA A 79 7.23 8.29 14.16
N SER A 80 6.72 8.88 15.25
CA SER A 80 5.59 8.31 16.00
C SER A 80 4.24 8.41 15.29
N ASN A 81 4.08 9.34 14.35
CA ASN A 81 2.80 9.57 13.66
C ASN A 81 2.66 8.81 12.34
N ILE A 82 3.71 8.11 11.90
CA ILE A 82 3.64 7.30 10.68
C ILE A 82 3.04 5.92 11.01
N PRO A 83 1.91 5.54 10.41
CA PRO A 83 1.27 4.26 10.68
C PRO A 83 2.15 3.08 10.23
N ARG A 84 2.05 1.96 10.96
CA ARG A 84 2.74 0.70 10.62
C ARG A 84 1.75 -0.28 9.97
N ILE A 85 2.12 -0.83 8.81
CA ILE A 85 1.37 -1.94 8.19
C ILE A 85 1.75 -3.25 8.86
N ILE A 86 0.74 -4.02 9.24
CA ILE A 86 0.90 -5.41 9.70
C ILE A 86 0.19 -6.30 8.69
N PHE A 87 0.97 -7.16 8.01
CA PHE A 87 0.43 -8.15 7.08
C PHE A 87 0.26 -9.49 7.79
N ALA A 88 -0.98 -9.98 7.85
CA ALA A 88 -1.31 -11.28 8.44
C ALA A 88 -1.70 -12.28 7.35
N SER A 89 -1.31 -13.53 7.52
CA SER A 89 -1.61 -14.60 6.57
C SER A 89 -1.92 -15.90 7.30
N ARG A 90 -2.66 -16.82 6.66
CA ARG A 90 -3.08 -18.07 7.29
C ARG A 90 -1.99 -19.14 7.26
N THR A 91 -1.12 -19.14 6.26
CA THR A 91 -0.06 -20.14 6.12
C THR A 91 1.30 -19.52 5.83
N HIS A 92 2.37 -20.23 6.21
CA HIS A 92 3.74 -19.79 5.96
C HIS A 92 4.04 -19.62 4.46
N SER A 93 3.52 -20.52 3.61
CA SER A 93 3.68 -20.42 2.15
C SER A 93 3.04 -19.16 1.58
N GLN A 94 1.88 -18.74 2.10
CA GLN A 94 1.24 -17.48 1.69
C GLN A 94 2.06 -16.25 2.13
N LEU A 95 2.66 -16.31 3.33
CA LEU A 95 3.57 -15.25 3.79
C LEU A 95 4.83 -15.17 2.90
N LEU A 96 5.42 -16.30 2.54
CA LEU A 96 6.57 -16.35 1.63
C LEU A 96 6.23 -15.76 0.26
N GLN A 97 5.03 -16.05 -0.27
CA GLN A 97 4.55 -15.44 -1.52
C GLN A 97 4.39 -13.92 -1.39
N ALA A 98 3.87 -13.42 -0.26
CA ALA A 98 3.77 -11.99 0.00
C ALA A 98 5.16 -11.32 0.07
N VAL A 99 6.12 -11.95 0.74
CA VAL A 99 7.52 -11.46 0.79
C VAL A 99 8.15 -11.45 -0.61
N GLN A 100 7.92 -12.49 -1.42
CA GLN A 100 8.39 -12.52 -2.81
C GLN A 100 7.71 -11.44 -3.67
N ALA A 101 6.43 -11.16 -3.44
CA ALA A 101 5.72 -10.07 -4.12
C ALA A 101 6.31 -8.71 -3.74
N LEU A 102 6.56 -8.46 -2.44
CA LEU A 102 7.22 -7.24 -1.97
C LEU A 102 8.60 -7.06 -2.62
N LYS A 103 9.40 -8.12 -2.75
CA LYS A 103 10.72 -8.05 -3.40
C LYS A 103 10.67 -7.62 -4.88
N LYS A 104 9.51 -7.71 -5.53
CA LYS A 104 9.29 -7.32 -6.93
C LYS A 104 8.82 -5.86 -7.08
N THR A 105 8.58 -5.13 -6.00
CA THR A 105 8.12 -3.74 -6.05
C THR A 105 9.28 -2.76 -5.81
N SER A 106 9.10 -1.49 -6.19
CA SER A 106 10.04 -0.40 -5.86
C SER A 106 10.07 -0.09 -4.36
N TYR A 107 9.10 -0.59 -3.59
CA TYR A 107 8.96 -0.36 -2.15
C TYR A 107 9.80 -1.30 -1.27
N ARG A 108 10.68 -2.12 -1.84
CA ARG A 108 11.64 -2.93 -1.09
C ARG A 108 12.70 -2.00 -0.48
N GLN A 109 12.40 -1.42 0.68
CA GLN A 109 13.33 -0.68 1.52
C GLN A 109 14.11 -1.64 2.42
#